data_AF-A0A098MDL1-F1
#
_entry.id   AF-A0A098MDL1-F1
#
_cell.length_a   1.000
_cell.length_b   1.000
_cell.length_c   1.000
_cell.angle_alpha   90.00
_cell.angle_beta   90.00
_cell.angle_gamma   90.00
#
_symmetry.space_group_name_H-M   'P 1'
#
loop_
_entity.id
_entity.type
_entity.pdbx_description
1 polymer ?
#
loop_
_entity_poly.entity_id
_entity_poly.type
_entity_poly.pdbx_seq_one_letter_code
_entity_poly.pdbx_strand_id
1 'polypeptide(L)'
;MNRPALQELLKDCSQKKFDIVLVWKLSRLSRKLKDTLQLIEDFEKHDVSFLSYSEQFYNSKNNSTNKLMLSMVGGFAEFKRSTIVENVKLGMNQRAKLGKWEEESLATISVTKNLL
;
A
#
# COMPACT_ATOMS: atom_id res chain seq x y z
N MET A 1 -3.31 -7.22 -15.80
CA MET A 1 -2.72 -7.75 -14.55
C MET A 1 -2.27 -9.19 -14.79
N ASN A 2 -0.97 -9.50 -14.70
CA ASN A 2 -0.43 -10.87 -14.84
C ASN A 2 -0.55 -11.64 -13.51
N ARG A 3 -1.76 -11.95 -13.06
CA ARG A 3 -2.03 -12.69 -11.83
C ARG A 3 -3.16 -13.70 -12.02
N PRO A 4 -2.91 -14.83 -12.70
CA PRO A 4 -3.96 -15.78 -13.07
C PRO A 4 -4.73 -16.33 -11.86
N ALA A 5 -4.03 -16.73 -10.79
CA ALA A 5 -4.68 -17.25 -9.57
C ALA A 5 -5.57 -16.21 -8.87
N LEU A 6 -5.23 -14.91 -8.95
CA LEU A 6 -6.07 -13.84 -8.38
C LEU A 6 -7.32 -13.62 -9.22
N GLN A 7 -7.21 -13.73 -10.54
CA GLN A 7 -8.37 -13.65 -11.44
C GLN A 7 -9.31 -14.82 -11.24
N GLU A 8 -8.77 -16.03 -11.04
CA GLU A 8 -9.55 -17.21 -10.70
C GLU A 8 -10.26 -17.03 -9.35
N LEU A 9 -9.57 -16.56 -8.31
CA LEU A 9 -10.18 -16.23 -7.03
C LEU A 9 -11.35 -15.25 -7.17
N LEU A 10 -11.18 -14.17 -7.95
CA LEU A 10 -12.23 -13.18 -8.18
C LEU A 10 -13.42 -13.76 -8.95
N LYS A 11 -13.18 -14.68 -9.89
CA LYS A 11 -14.23 -15.40 -10.60
C LYS A 11 -14.99 -16.36 -9.69
N ASP A 12 -14.28 -17.07 -8.82
CA ASP A 12 -14.91 -17.97 -7.84
C ASP A 12 -15.68 -17.20 -6.77
N CYS A 13 -15.20 -16.00 -6.43
CA CYS A 13 -15.87 -15.03 -5.56
C CYS A 13 -17.20 -14.58 -6.18
N SER A 14 -17.23 -14.23 -7.48
CA SER A 14 -18.47 -13.83 -8.15
C SER A 14 -19.46 -14.98 -8.34
N GLN A 15 -18.97 -16.21 -8.36
CA GLN A 15 -19.77 -17.44 -8.37
C GLN A 15 -20.20 -17.89 -6.97
N LYS A 16 -19.84 -17.15 -5.90
CA LYS A 16 -20.12 -17.48 -4.50
C LYS A 16 -19.73 -18.91 -4.12
N LYS A 17 -18.56 -19.38 -4.57
CA LYS A 17 -18.04 -20.72 -4.21
C LYS A 17 -17.54 -20.82 -2.77
N PHE A 18 -17.37 -19.68 -2.08
CA PHE A 18 -16.89 -19.58 -0.71
C PHE A 18 -17.40 -18.29 -0.07
N ASP A 19 -17.46 -18.28 1.26
CA ASP A 19 -17.91 -17.13 2.05
C ASP A 19 -16.74 -16.31 2.61
N ILE A 20 -15.53 -16.88 2.68
CA ILE A 20 -14.37 -16.27 3.35
C ILE A 20 -13.07 -16.46 2.54
N VAL A 21 -12.33 -15.36 2.36
CA VAL A 21 -10.92 -15.34 1.93
C VAL A 21 -10.03 -15.14 3.17
N LEU A 22 -9.28 -16.17 3.53
CA LEU A 22 -8.30 -16.12 4.63
C LEU A 22 -6.88 -15.99 4.07
N VAL A 23 -6.12 -15.02 4.57
CA VAL A 23 -4.70 -14.85 4.24
C VAL A 23 -3.83 -14.77 5.49
N TRP A 24 -2.55 -15.15 5.37
CA TRP A 24 -1.62 -15.03 6.49
C TRP A 24 -1.33 -13.58 6.89
N LYS A 25 -1.05 -12.74 5.89
CA LYS A 25 -0.68 -11.31 6.00
C LYS A 25 -1.26 -10.54 4.79
N LEU A 26 -1.65 -9.28 4.94
CA LEU A 26 -2.13 -8.43 3.83
C LEU A 26 -1.15 -8.37 2.64
N SER A 27 0.15 -8.39 2.93
CA SER A 27 1.22 -8.39 1.90
C SER A 27 1.17 -9.59 0.93
N ARG A 28 0.41 -10.65 1.25
CA ARG A 28 0.22 -11.81 0.37
C ARG A 28 -0.68 -11.51 -0.82
N LEU A 29 -1.61 -10.56 -0.67
CA LEU A 29 -2.46 -10.10 -1.78
C LEU A 29 -1.74 -9.09 -2.67
N SER A 30 -1.16 -8.03 -2.10
CA SER A 30 -0.35 -7.08 -2.86
C SER A 30 0.70 -6.41 -1.99
N ARG A 31 1.77 -5.94 -2.63
CA ARG A 31 2.78 -5.07 -2.00
C ARG A 31 2.31 -3.62 -1.89
N LYS A 32 1.28 -3.24 -2.65
CA LYS A 32 0.68 -1.90 -2.61
C LYS A 32 -0.60 -1.97 -1.80
N LEU A 33 -0.70 -1.13 -0.77
CA LEU A 33 -1.89 -1.05 0.07
C LEU A 33 -3.15 -0.78 -0.76
N LYS A 34 -3.09 0.19 -1.68
CA LYS A 34 -4.22 0.53 -2.57
C LYS A 34 -4.78 -0.68 -3.31
N ASP A 35 -3.92 -1.54 -3.85
CA ASP A 35 -4.36 -2.74 -4.57
C ASP A 35 -5.04 -3.73 -3.62
N THR A 36 -4.52 -3.88 -2.39
CA THR A 36 -5.13 -4.74 -1.37
C THR A 36 -6.49 -4.21 -0.92
N LEU A 37 -6.63 -2.89 -0.75
CA LEU A 37 -7.92 -2.26 -0.41
C LEU A 37 -8.97 -2.51 -1.51
N GLN A 38 -8.58 -2.34 -2.77
CA GLN A 38 -9.48 -2.57 -3.90
C GLN A 38 -10.01 -4.01 -3.93
N LEU A 39 -9.13 -4.99 -3.64
CA LEU A 39 -9.52 -6.40 -3.59
C LEU A 39 -10.51 -6.69 -2.46
N ILE A 40 -10.30 -6.07 -1.29
CA ILE A 40 -11.22 -6.23 -0.15
C ILE A 40 -12.60 -5.68 -0.52
N GLU A 41 -12.67 -4.49 -1.13
CA GLU A 41 -13.94 -3.94 -1.63
C GLU A 41 -14.62 -4.86 -2.65
N ASP A 42 -13.84 -5.48 -3.54
CA ASP A 42 -14.38 -6.39 -4.53
C ASP A 42 -14.92 -7.68 -3.91
N PHE A 43 -14.30 -8.21 -2.84
CA PHE A 43 -14.84 -9.33 -2.09
C PHE A 43 -16.14 -8.95 -1.36
N GLU A 44 -16.18 -7.78 -0.72
CA GLU A 44 -17.37 -7.28 -0.01
C GLU A 44 -18.56 -7.08 -0.95
N LYS A 45 -18.34 -6.61 -2.19
CA LYS A 45 -19.41 -6.50 -3.21
C LYS A 45 -20.08 -7.83 -3.53
N HIS A 46 -19.37 -8.93 -3.37
CA HIS A 46 -19.88 -10.28 -3.63
C HIS A 46 -20.32 -11.01 -2.35
N ASP A 47 -20.42 -10.29 -1.22
CA ASP A 47 -20.78 -10.82 0.10
C ASP A 47 -19.78 -11.87 0.62
N VAL A 48 -18.51 -11.72 0.22
CA VAL A 48 -17.41 -12.57 0.65
C VAL A 48 -16.56 -11.83 1.66
N SER A 49 -16.36 -12.46 2.82
CA SER A 49 -15.58 -11.90 3.90
C SER A 49 -14.08 -12.06 3.71
N PHE A 50 -13.31 -11.02 4.00
CA PHE A 50 -11.85 -11.07 4.04
C PHE A 50 -11.32 -11.13 5.48
N LEU A 51 -10.35 -12.02 5.73
CA LEU A 51 -9.65 -12.18 7.00
C LEU A 51 -8.14 -12.29 6.84
N SER A 52 -7.39 -11.57 7.69
CA SER A 52 -5.94 -11.75 7.87
C SER A 52 -5.66 -12.42 9.20
N TYR A 53 -4.89 -13.52 9.17
CA TYR A 53 -4.58 -14.29 10.37
C TYR A 53 -3.64 -13.53 11.33
N SER A 54 -2.59 -12.90 10.80
CA SER A 54 -1.63 -12.16 11.63
C SER A 54 -2.06 -10.73 11.96
N GLU A 55 -3.01 -10.19 11.20
CA GLU A 55 -3.59 -8.86 11.43
C GLU A 55 -5.10 -9.07 11.68
N GLN A 56 -5.45 -9.55 12.88
CA GLN A 56 -6.83 -9.95 13.27
C GLN A 56 -7.89 -8.82 13.22
N PHE A 57 -7.55 -7.67 12.64
CA PHE A 57 -8.41 -6.48 12.57
C PHE A 57 -9.26 -6.41 11.30
N TYR A 58 -9.11 -7.37 10.38
CA TYR A 58 -9.87 -7.41 9.13
C TYR A 58 -10.90 -8.53 9.19
N ASN A 59 -12.14 -8.16 9.47
CA ASN A 59 -13.28 -9.06 9.49
C ASN A 59 -14.41 -8.31 8.81
N SER A 60 -14.73 -8.69 7.57
CA SER A 60 -15.53 -7.95 6.57
C SER A 60 -17.02 -7.67 6.91
N LYS A 61 -17.47 -7.87 8.14
CA LYS A 61 -18.81 -7.40 8.53
C LYS A 61 -18.76 -5.91 8.88
N ASN A 62 -19.18 -5.08 7.93
CA ASN A 62 -19.66 -3.68 8.04
C ASN A 62 -19.66 -3.09 9.46
N ASN A 63 -18.49 -2.82 10.01
CA ASN A 63 -18.33 -2.17 11.30
C ASN A 63 -17.58 -0.85 11.09
N SER A 64 -18.08 0.24 11.67
CA SER A 64 -17.44 1.57 11.62
C SER A 64 -15.99 1.51 12.13
N THR A 65 -15.70 0.58 13.04
CA THR A 65 -14.35 0.27 13.52
C THR A 65 -13.40 -0.17 12.40
N ASN A 66 -13.86 -0.98 11.44
CA ASN A 66 -13.01 -1.45 10.35
C ASN A 66 -12.62 -0.32 9.40
N LYS A 67 -13.58 0.58 9.10
CA LYS A 67 -13.32 1.77 8.28
C LYS A 67 -12.31 2.70 8.96
N LEU A 68 -12.43 2.89 10.28
CA LEU A 68 -11.46 3.67 11.05
C LEU A 68 -10.06 3.03 11.01
N MET A 69 -9.98 1.72 11.25
CA MET A 69 -8.71 1.00 11.19
C MET A 69 -8.09 1.04 9.79
N LEU A 70 -8.91 0.99 8.73
CA LEU A 70 -8.45 1.15 7.35
C LEU A 70 -7.80 2.51 7.12
N SER A 71 -8.47 3.58 7.54
CA SER A 71 -7.94 4.94 7.46
C SER A 71 -6.66 5.10 8.24
N MET A 72 -6.56 4.49 9.42
CA MET A 72 -5.35 4.53 10.25
C MET A 72 -4.18 3.79 9.61
N VAL A 73 -4.40 2.59 9.06
CA VAL A 73 -3.37 1.83 8.33
C VAL A 73 -2.95 2.56 7.06
N GLY A 74 -3.89 3.19 6.35
CA GLY A 74 -3.63 4.08 5.22
C GLY A 74 -2.70 5.23 5.61
N GLY A 75 -3.06 5.98 6.65
CA GLY A 75 -2.24 7.09 7.15
C GLY A 75 -0.85 6.64 7.63
N PHE A 76 -0.74 5.48 8.28
CA PHE A 76 0.54 4.94 8.71
C PHE A 76 1.43 4.53 7.53
N ALA A 77 0.85 3.96 6.48
CA ALA A 77 1.59 3.60 5.27
C ALA A 77 2.12 4.85 4.54
N GLU A 78 1.31 5.91 4.47
CA GLU A 78 1.73 7.20 3.92
C GLU A 78 2.84 7.84 4.76
N PHE A 79 2.68 7.83 6.09
CA PHE A 79 3.71 8.30 7.03
C PHE A 79 5.05 7.59 6.79
N LYS A 80 5.05 6.24 6.77
CA LYS A 80 6.25 5.44 6.49
C LYS A 80 6.89 5.80 5.15
N ARG A 81 6.08 6.01 4.11
CA ARG A 81 6.58 6.43 2.79
C ARG A 81 7.25 7.81 2.87
N SER A 82 6.64 8.76 3.58
CA SER A 82 7.21 10.09 3.79
C SER A 82 8.54 10.02 4.53
N THR A 83 8.63 9.23 5.62
CA THR A 83 9.86 9.03 6.39
C THR A 83 10.98 8.43 5.53
N ILE A 84 10.68 7.46 4.67
CA ILE A 84 11.69 6.90 3.75
C ILE A 84 12.22 7.98 2.79
N VAL A 85 11.34 8.78 2.20
CA VAL A 85 11.72 9.88 1.30
C VAL A 85 12.59 10.90 2.02
N GLU A 86 12.23 11.26 3.26
CA GLU A 86 13.01 12.17 4.09
C GLU A 86 14.41 11.63 4.39
N ASN A 87 14.52 10.36 4.77
CA ASN A 87 15.80 9.71 5.02
C ASN A 87 16.69 9.67 3.77
N VAL A 88 16.10 9.41 2.60
CA VAL A 88 16.84 9.46 1.32
C VAL A 88 17.39 10.87 1.07
N LYS A 89 16.58 11.93 1.28
CA LYS A 89 17.04 13.33 1.14
C LYS A 89 18.15 13.68 2.13
N LEU A 90 18.03 13.24 3.38
CA LEU A 90 19.08 13.43 4.39
C LEU A 90 20.38 12.73 3.97
N GLY A 91 20.30 11.50 3.48
CA GLY A 91 21.45 10.76 2.96
C GLY A 91 22.10 11.43 1.74
N MET A 92 21.28 11.94 0.81
CA MET A 92 21.73 12.72 -0.35
C MET A 92 22.48 13.99 0.09
N ASN A 93 21.91 14.78 1.00
CA ASN A 93 22.55 15.98 1.54
C ASN A 93 23.88 15.66 2.24
N GLN A 94 23.95 14.56 3.00
CA GLN A 94 25.19 14.13 3.64
C GLN A 94 26.24 13.71 2.61
N ARG A 95 25.87 13.00 1.54
CA ARG A 95 26.79 12.66 0.44
C ARG A 95 27.30 13.91 -0.29
N ALA A 96 26.45 14.90 -0.52
CA ALA A 96 26.84 16.18 -1.13
C ALA A 96 27.88 16.92 -0.26
N LYS A 97 27.65 17.00 1.06
CA LYS A 97 28.62 17.59 2.00
C LYS A 97 29.97 16.88 2.02
N LEU A 98 29.99 15.58 1.75
CA LEU A 98 31.20 14.78 1.66
C LEU A 98 31.87 14.82 0.27
N GLY A 99 31.35 15.62 -0.68
CA GLY A 99 31.88 15.73 -2.04
C GLY A 99 31.67 14.49 -2.91
N LYS A 100 30.79 13.56 -2.49
CA LYS A 100 30.54 12.26 -3.18
C LYS A 100 29.24 12.26 -3.97
N TRP A 101 28.88 13.40 -4.56
CA TRP A 101 27.70 13.51 -5.41
C TRP A 101 28.02 12.99 -6.81
N GLU A 102 27.34 11.92 -7.24
CA GLU A 102 27.45 11.44 -8.62
C GLU A 102 26.48 12.24 -9.49
N GLU A 103 27.01 12.94 -10.50
CA GLU A 103 26.26 13.85 -11.38
C GLU A 103 25.31 13.14 -12.36
N GLU A 104 25.30 11.81 -12.44
CA GLU A 104 24.49 11.07 -13.41
C GLU A 104 23.13 10.62 -12.86
N SER A 105 22.21 11.57 -12.69
CA SER A 105 20.82 11.40 -13.16
C SER A 105 20.01 12.71 -13.08
N LEU A 106 20.13 13.51 -14.14
CA LEU A 106 19.09 14.38 -14.73
C LEU A 106 18.35 15.38 -13.83
N ALA A 107 18.73 16.65 -14.00
CA ALA A 107 17.87 17.74 -14.44
C ALA A 107 16.37 17.64 -14.10
N THR A 108 15.94 18.35 -13.05
CA THR A 108 14.76 19.26 -13.02
C THR A 108 14.57 19.69 -11.57
N ILE A 109 15.46 20.55 -11.05
CA ILE A 109 15.06 21.47 -9.98
C ILE A 109 15.61 22.82 -10.40
N SER A 110 14.78 23.58 -11.10
CA SER A 110 14.97 25.00 -11.36
C SER A 110 15.27 25.70 -10.03
N VAL A 111 16.54 26.02 -9.79
CA VAL A 111 16.94 27.00 -8.79
C VAL A 111 16.61 28.37 -9.38
N THR A 112 15.35 28.78 -9.28
CA THR A 112 15.01 30.18 -9.50
C THR A 112 15.40 30.94 -8.23
N LYS A 113 16.57 31.59 -8.33
CA LYS A 113 17.00 32.83 -7.66
C LYS A 113 16.13 33.30 -6.48
N ASN A 114 16.69 33.23 -5.28
CA ASN A 114 16.62 34.36 -4.35
C ASN A 114 18.03 34.91 -4.20
N LEU A 115 18.30 36.01 -4.88
CA LEU A 115 19.43 36.90 -4.62
C LEU A 115 18.81 38.28 -4.39
N LEU A 116 18.93 38.73 -3.13
CA LEU A 116 18.66 40.07 -2.58
C LEU A 116 17.21 40.56 -2.61
#